data_AF-A0A540R412-F1
#
_entry.id   AF-A0A540R412-F1
#
_cell.length_a   1.000
_cell.length_b   1.000
_cell.length_c   1.000
_cell.angle_alpha   90.00
_cell.angle_beta   90.00
_cell.angle_gamma   90.00
#
_symmetry.space_group_name_H-M   'P 1'
#
loop_
_entity.id
_entity.type
_entity.pdbx_description
1 polymer ?
#
loop_
_entity_poly.entity_id
_entity_poly.type
_entity_poly.pdbx_seq_one_letter_code
_entity_poly.pdbx_strand_id
1 'polypeptide(L)'
;MSRTDEIVTAARLLLQDYGWPEISIRDIANEIGIKAPSLYKHVSGMEEIAALVATEALSEYGQHLREGWEENGATGVLAAHRDYFRENPYLYELMTGRLFPREYLPRDLPGWAREPFHWMADINTQLGLSYTAMAHGLALLELRDGHIPDPQWEYVVAD
;
A
#
# COMPACT_ATOMS: atom_id res chain seq x y z
N MET A 1 2.30 -22.79 -5.24
CA MET A 1 3.01 -21.54 -5.55
C MET A 1 3.40 -21.59 -7.02
N SER A 2 2.88 -20.67 -7.82
CA SER A 2 3.22 -20.52 -9.23
C SER A 2 4.58 -19.83 -9.38
N ARG A 3 5.16 -19.84 -10.59
CA ARG A 3 6.37 -19.06 -10.85
C ARG A 3 6.12 -17.56 -10.71
N THR A 4 4.93 -17.09 -11.08
CA THR A 4 4.53 -15.69 -10.87
C THR A 4 4.50 -15.35 -9.38
N ASP A 5 3.99 -16.24 -8.53
CA ASP A 5 3.96 -16.02 -7.06
C ASP A 5 5.38 -15.88 -6.49
N GLU A 6 6.34 -16.70 -6.95
CA GLU A 6 7.75 -16.59 -6.54
C GLU A 6 8.37 -15.25 -6.95
N ILE A 7 8.06 -14.77 -8.16
CA ILE A 7 8.54 -13.48 -8.68
C ILE A 7 7.99 -12.34 -7.83
N VAL A 8 6.69 -12.37 -7.53
CA VAL A 8 6.02 -11.35 -6.71
C VAL A 8 6.57 -11.36 -5.28
N THR A 9 6.76 -12.54 -4.69
CA THR A 9 7.36 -12.70 -3.35
C THR A 9 8.76 -12.10 -3.30
N ALA A 10 9.62 -12.42 -4.27
CA ALA A 10 10.97 -11.88 -4.33
C ALA A 10 10.99 -10.37 -4.56
N ALA A 11 10.15 -9.85 -5.46
CA ALA A 11 10.01 -8.42 -5.69
C ALA A 11 9.55 -7.68 -4.43
N ARG A 12 8.63 -8.27 -3.66
CA ARG A 12 8.16 -7.73 -2.38
C ARG A 12 9.26 -7.66 -1.33
N LEU A 13 10.08 -8.71 -1.19
CA LEU A 13 11.21 -8.73 -0.26
C LEU A 13 12.23 -7.63 -0.62
N LEU A 14 12.64 -7.57 -1.89
CA LEU A 14 13.57 -6.53 -2.36
C LEU A 14 12.99 -5.12 -2.18
N LEU A 15 11.69 -4.92 -2.42
CA LEU A 15 11.01 -3.65 -2.20
C LEU A 15 11.09 -3.21 -0.74
N GLN A 16 10.92 -4.12 0.21
CA GLN A 16 10.98 -3.80 1.65
C GLN A 16 12.38 -3.31 2.07
N ASP A 17 13.43 -3.86 1.47
CA ASP A 17 14.82 -3.49 1.79
C ASP A 17 15.28 -2.21 1.09
N TYR A 18 14.92 -2.01 -0.18
CA TYR A 18 15.55 -1.02 -1.05
C TYR A 18 14.60 0.06 -1.60
N GLY A 19 13.28 -0.16 -1.57
CA GLY A 19 12.32 0.69 -2.27
C GLY A 19 12.21 0.38 -3.77
N TRP A 20 11.04 0.67 -4.36
CA TRP A 20 10.73 0.23 -5.73
C TRP A 20 11.66 0.80 -6.84
N PRO A 21 12.09 2.08 -6.80
CA PRO A 21 12.97 2.63 -7.84
C PRO A 21 14.34 1.94 -7.92
N GLU A 22 14.78 1.29 -6.85
CA GLU A 22 16.11 0.70 -6.71
C GLU A 22 16.15 -0.78 -7.12
N ILE A 23 15.01 -1.42 -7.39
CA ILE A 23 14.94 -2.82 -7.77
C ILE A 23 14.78 -3.00 -9.29
N SER A 24 15.39 -4.05 -9.84
CA SER A 24 15.27 -4.39 -11.26
C SER A 24 14.83 -5.84 -11.48
N ILE A 25 14.40 -6.14 -12.72
CA ILE A 25 14.10 -7.52 -13.15
C ILE A 25 15.30 -8.46 -12.92
N ARG A 26 16.53 -7.96 -13.00
CA ARG A 26 17.73 -8.77 -12.79
C ARG A 26 17.90 -9.10 -11.31
N ASP A 27 17.60 -8.17 -10.43
CA ASP A 27 17.72 -8.39 -8.98
C ASP A 27 16.68 -9.42 -8.53
N ILE A 28 15.45 -9.31 -9.03
CA ILE A 28 14.38 -10.30 -8.80
C ILE A 28 14.78 -11.69 -9.33
N ALA A 29 15.37 -11.76 -10.53
CA ALA A 29 15.82 -13.03 -11.09
C ALA A 29 16.93 -13.67 -10.25
N ASN A 30 17.87 -12.86 -9.77
CA ASN A 30 18.95 -13.31 -8.90
C ASN A 30 18.42 -13.83 -7.57
N GLU A 31 17.46 -13.14 -6.96
CA GLU A 31 16.83 -13.52 -5.69
C GLU A 31 16.21 -14.92 -5.76
N ILE A 32 15.55 -15.26 -6.88
CA ILE A 32 14.95 -16.59 -7.09
C ILE A 32 15.87 -17.59 -7.83
N GLY A 33 17.14 -17.23 -8.03
CA GLY A 33 18.16 -18.13 -8.59
C GLY A 33 18.01 -18.47 -10.07
N ILE A 34 17.42 -17.59 -10.89
CA ILE A 34 17.24 -17.81 -12.34
C ILE A 34 17.86 -16.68 -13.18
N LYS A 35 17.97 -16.93 -14.49
CA LYS A 35 18.39 -15.89 -15.44
C LYS A 35 17.22 -14.94 -15.74
N ALA A 36 17.48 -13.64 -15.81
CA ALA A 36 16.47 -12.61 -16.11
C ALA A 36 15.60 -12.90 -17.36
N PRO A 37 16.13 -13.42 -18.50
CA PRO A 37 15.31 -13.80 -19.65
C PRO A 37 14.22 -14.86 -19.35
N SER A 38 14.40 -15.69 -18.32
CA SER A 38 13.42 -16.71 -17.93
C SER A 38 12.19 -16.10 -17.26
N LEU A 39 12.30 -14.92 -16.63
CA LEU A 39 11.17 -14.22 -16.00
C LEU A 39 10.11 -13.83 -17.02
N TYR A 40 10.53 -13.42 -18.23
CA TYR A 40 9.62 -12.93 -19.27
C TYR A 40 8.64 -13.99 -19.80
N LYS A 41 8.79 -15.25 -19.40
CA LYS A 41 7.82 -16.32 -19.69
C LYS A 41 6.60 -16.27 -18.76
N HIS A 42 6.69 -15.54 -17.65
CA HIS A 42 5.69 -15.53 -16.57
C HIS A 42 5.15 -14.14 -16.29
N VAL A 43 5.91 -13.09 -16.63
CA VAL A 43 5.54 -11.69 -16.49
C VAL A 43 6.02 -10.90 -17.71
N SER A 44 5.29 -9.86 -18.07
CA SER A 44 5.59 -8.97 -19.20
C SER A 44 6.63 -7.91 -18.87
N GLY A 45 6.84 -7.59 -17.59
CA GLY A 45 7.85 -6.63 -17.15
C GLY A 45 7.64 -6.16 -15.71
N MET A 46 8.42 -5.15 -15.32
CA MET A 46 8.34 -4.54 -13.98
C MET A 46 6.96 -3.97 -13.65
N GLU A 47 6.22 -3.44 -14.63
CA GLU A 47 4.89 -2.87 -14.39
C GLU A 47 3.85 -3.92 -13.98
N GLU A 48 3.89 -5.11 -14.58
CA GLU A 48 3.01 -6.22 -14.17
C GLU A 48 3.38 -6.71 -12.77
N ILE A 49 4.69 -6.83 -12.47
CA ILE A 49 5.15 -7.21 -11.13
C ILE A 49 4.70 -6.17 -10.10
N ALA A 50 4.84 -4.88 -10.40
CA ALA A 50 4.41 -3.79 -9.53
C ALA A 50 2.92 -3.88 -9.21
N ALA A 51 2.08 -4.11 -10.22
CA ALA A 51 0.64 -4.23 -10.06
C ALA A 51 0.23 -5.44 -9.20
N LEU A 52 0.92 -6.58 -9.38
CA LEU A 52 0.70 -7.78 -8.57
C LEU A 52 1.11 -7.55 -7.10
N VAL A 53 2.30 -6.99 -6.85
CA VAL A 53 2.75 -6.64 -5.49
C VAL A 53 1.81 -5.65 -4.84
N ALA A 54 1.41 -4.59 -5.55
CA ALA A 54 0.47 -3.58 -5.06
C ALA A 54 -0.91 -4.16 -4.75
N THR A 55 -1.36 -5.16 -5.52
CA THR A 55 -2.62 -5.86 -5.26
C THR A 55 -2.55 -6.67 -3.97
N GLU A 56 -1.48 -7.43 -3.77
CA GLU A 56 -1.28 -8.19 -2.53
C GLU A 56 -1.22 -7.26 -1.32
N ALA A 57 -0.44 -6.17 -1.44
CA ALA A 57 -0.35 -5.14 -0.40
C ALA A 57 -1.72 -4.49 -0.10
N LEU A 58 -2.52 -4.19 -1.13
CA LEU A 58 -3.86 -3.62 -0.95
C LEU A 58 -4.83 -4.58 -0.26
N SER A 59 -4.73 -5.87 -0.56
CA SER A 59 -5.56 -6.90 0.07
C SER A 59 -5.19 -7.05 1.55
N GLU A 60 -3.89 -7.14 1.86
CA GLU A 60 -3.38 -7.18 3.23
C GLU A 60 -3.75 -5.92 4.01
N TYR A 61 -3.54 -4.75 3.42
CA TYR A 61 -3.90 -3.46 4.03
C TYR A 61 -5.39 -3.41 4.36
N GLY A 62 -6.26 -3.76 3.42
CA GLY A 62 -7.68 -3.79 3.67
C GLY A 62 -8.05 -4.74 4.81
N GLN A 63 -7.40 -5.92 4.89
CA GLN A 63 -7.66 -6.91 5.93
C GLN A 63 -7.26 -6.35 7.30
N HIS A 64 -6.09 -5.72 7.38
CA HIS A 64 -5.60 -5.07 8.58
C HIS A 64 -6.54 -3.96 9.07
N LEU A 65 -7.10 -3.15 8.17
CA LEU A 65 -8.10 -2.15 8.51
C LEU A 65 -9.41 -2.77 9.04
N ARG A 66 -9.83 -3.92 8.53
CA ARG A 66 -11.03 -4.61 9.04
C ARG A 66 -10.82 -5.14 10.43
N GLU A 67 -9.66 -5.73 10.70
CA GLU A 67 -9.28 -6.21 12.02
C GLU A 67 -9.33 -5.04 13.03
N GLY A 68 -8.79 -3.88 12.65
CA GLY A 68 -8.92 -2.65 13.45
C GLY A 68 -10.38 -2.22 13.65
N TRP A 69 -11.23 -2.32 12.62
CA TRP A 69 -12.66 -2.05 12.77
C TRP A 69 -13.36 -3.01 13.74
N GLU A 70 -13.09 -4.31 13.64
CA GLU A 70 -13.65 -5.33 14.51
C GLU A 70 -13.20 -5.16 15.96
N GLU A 71 -11.97 -4.70 16.18
CA GLU A 71 -11.42 -4.44 17.50
C GLU A 71 -12.02 -3.18 18.15
N ASN A 72 -12.06 -2.05 17.43
CA ASN A 72 -12.41 -0.75 18.03
C ASN A 72 -13.08 0.25 17.07
N GLY A 73 -13.82 -0.24 16.08
CA GLY A 73 -14.57 0.56 15.12
C GLY A 73 -13.70 1.58 14.39
N ALA A 74 -14.22 2.81 14.21
CA ALA A 74 -13.51 3.89 13.52
C ALA A 74 -12.13 4.19 14.13
N THR A 75 -11.97 4.12 15.45
CA THR A 75 -10.70 4.39 16.11
C THR A 75 -9.66 3.31 15.76
N GLY A 76 -10.07 2.05 15.72
CA GLY A 76 -9.19 0.96 15.33
C GLY A 76 -8.80 1.01 13.85
N VAL A 77 -9.71 1.43 12.95
CA VAL A 77 -9.36 1.67 11.53
C VAL A 77 -8.27 2.74 11.39
N LEU A 78 -8.37 3.85 12.13
CA LEU A 78 -7.38 4.92 12.08
C LEU A 78 -6.03 4.50 12.68
N ALA A 79 -6.04 3.71 13.76
CA ALA A 79 -4.82 3.14 14.34
C ALA A 79 -4.15 2.15 13.37
N ALA A 80 -4.90 1.17 12.87
CA ALA A 80 -4.42 0.18 11.90
C ALA A 80 -3.88 0.83 10.61
N HIS A 81 -4.55 1.89 10.11
CA HIS A 81 -4.04 2.66 8.99
C HIS A 81 -2.64 3.21 9.26
N ARG A 82 -2.46 3.83 10.44
CA ARG A 82 -1.21 4.47 10.83
C ARG A 82 -0.08 3.47 11.07
N ASP A 83 -0.39 2.35 11.71
CA ASP A 83 0.59 1.29 11.96
C ASP A 83 1.07 0.67 10.64
N TYR A 84 0.13 0.36 9.73
CA TYR A 84 0.47 -0.27 8.45
C TYR A 84 1.50 0.53 7.63
N PHE A 85 1.28 1.83 7.41
CA PHE A 85 2.20 2.60 6.56
C PHE A 85 3.56 2.83 7.23
N ARG A 86 3.63 2.80 8.57
CA ARG A 86 4.88 2.94 9.31
C ARG A 86 5.72 1.67 9.28
N GLU A 87 5.06 0.51 9.36
CA GLU A 87 5.70 -0.79 9.27
C GLU A 87 6.07 -1.14 7.83
N ASN A 88 5.30 -0.63 6.86
CA ASN A 88 5.43 -1.00 5.44
C ASN A 88 5.53 0.23 4.51
N PRO A 89 6.48 1.16 4.72
CA PRO A 89 6.52 2.46 4.03
C PRO A 89 6.65 2.31 2.50
N TYR A 90 7.55 1.45 2.02
CA TYR A 90 7.75 1.26 0.58
C TYR A 90 6.61 0.50 -0.11
N LEU A 91 5.95 -0.42 0.61
CA LEU A 91 4.75 -1.10 0.10
C LEU A 91 3.58 -0.13 0.01
N TYR A 92 3.40 0.70 1.04
CA TYR A 92 2.37 1.73 1.05
C TYR A 92 2.58 2.73 -0.10
N GLU A 93 3.83 3.17 -0.30
CA GLU A 93 4.19 4.05 -1.42
C GLU A 93 3.90 3.40 -2.78
N LEU A 94 4.31 2.14 -3.00
CA LEU A 94 4.04 1.45 -4.26
C LEU A 94 2.54 1.31 -4.53
N MET A 95 1.78 0.90 -3.51
CA MET A 95 0.34 0.65 -3.59
C MET A 95 -0.48 1.91 -3.89
N THR A 96 -0.06 3.06 -3.36
CA THR A 96 -0.86 4.31 -3.39
C THR A 96 -0.29 5.39 -4.32
N GLY A 97 1.02 5.37 -4.58
CA GLY A 97 1.74 6.39 -5.35
C GLY A 97 1.71 6.20 -6.86
N ARG A 98 1.05 5.14 -7.37
CA ARG A 98 1.04 4.81 -8.80
C ARG A 98 -0.36 4.49 -9.31
N LEU A 99 -0.59 4.83 -10.58
CA LEU A 99 -1.76 4.37 -11.32
C LEU A 99 -1.37 3.15 -12.14
N PHE A 100 -1.97 2.00 -11.82
CA PHE A 100 -1.76 0.78 -12.58
C PHE A 100 -2.74 0.68 -13.75
N PRO A 101 -2.27 0.32 -14.96
CA PRO A 101 -3.15 -0.04 -16.07
C PRO A 101 -4.15 -1.13 -15.66
N ARG A 102 -5.42 -0.98 -16.04
CA ARG A 102 -6.49 -1.90 -15.63
C ARG A 102 -6.22 -3.36 -16.04
N GLU A 103 -5.47 -3.57 -17.12
CA GLU A 103 -5.08 -4.91 -17.60
C GLU A 103 -4.17 -5.69 -16.65
N TYR A 104 -3.44 -5.01 -15.77
CA TYR A 104 -2.57 -5.64 -14.77
C TYR A 104 -3.23 -5.81 -13.40
N LEU A 105 -4.40 -5.22 -13.19
CA LEU A 105 -5.15 -5.34 -11.96
C LEU A 105 -6.07 -6.57 -12.01
N PRO A 106 -6.12 -7.42 -10.97
CA PRO A 106 -7.07 -8.52 -10.91
C PRO A 106 -8.50 -8.06 -11.19
N ARG A 107 -9.27 -8.91 -11.89
CA ARG A 107 -10.66 -8.59 -12.26
C ARG A 107 -11.55 -8.43 -11.04
N ASP A 108 -11.23 -9.15 -9.99
CA ASP A 108 -11.87 -9.20 -8.68
C ASP A 108 -11.13 -8.34 -7.64
N LEU A 109 -10.32 -7.36 -8.09
CA LEU A 109 -9.61 -6.45 -7.20
C LEU A 109 -10.59 -5.95 -6.14
N PRO A 110 -10.38 -6.32 -4.87
CA PRO A 110 -11.49 -6.30 -3.96
C PRO A 110 -11.91 -4.86 -3.69
N GLY A 111 -13.12 -4.50 -4.14
CA GLY A 111 -13.74 -3.21 -3.80
C GLY A 111 -13.78 -2.97 -2.29
N TRP A 112 -13.67 -4.06 -1.52
CA TRP A 112 -13.62 -4.07 -0.08
C TRP A 112 -12.36 -3.50 0.56
N ALA A 113 -11.23 -3.39 -0.15
CA ALA A 113 -10.01 -2.84 0.45
C ALA A 113 -10.16 -1.37 0.89
N ARG A 114 -11.23 -0.69 0.44
CA ARG A 114 -11.62 0.67 0.86
C ARG A 114 -12.86 0.70 1.75
N GLU A 115 -13.50 -0.44 2.01
CA GLU A 115 -14.72 -0.53 2.81
C GLU A 115 -14.59 0.04 4.22
N PRO A 116 -13.48 -0.15 4.96
CA PRO A 116 -13.39 0.36 6.32
C PRO A 116 -13.54 1.88 6.44
N PHE A 117 -12.99 2.65 5.48
CA PHE A 117 -13.23 4.10 5.41
C PHE A 117 -14.66 4.45 5.00
N HIS A 118 -15.33 3.59 4.22
CA HIS A 118 -16.73 3.75 3.88
C HIS A 118 -17.66 3.42 5.06
N TRP A 119 -17.29 2.47 5.93
CA TRP A 119 -18.05 2.14 7.14
C TRP A 119 -18.06 3.30 8.14
N MET A 120 -16.93 4.00 8.30
CA MET A 120 -16.86 5.25 9.08
C MET A 120 -17.77 6.35 8.54
N ALA A 121 -18.15 6.26 7.26
CA ALA A 121 -19.01 7.20 6.57
C ALA A 121 -20.47 6.75 6.49
N ASP A 122 -20.88 5.70 7.23
CA ASP A 122 -22.22 5.08 7.11
C ASP A 122 -22.57 4.74 5.65
N ILE A 123 -21.59 4.21 4.93
CA ILE A 123 -21.69 3.79 3.52
C ILE A 123 -21.93 4.97 2.55
N ASN A 124 -21.76 6.22 3.01
CA ASN A 124 -21.74 7.38 2.11
C ASN A 124 -20.43 7.39 1.31
N THR A 125 -20.51 7.12 0.01
CA THR A 125 -19.35 7.04 -0.88
C THR A 125 -18.50 8.31 -0.88
N GLN A 126 -19.11 9.50 -0.94
CA GLN A 126 -18.34 10.76 -1.04
C GLN A 126 -17.58 11.05 0.26
N LEU A 127 -18.23 10.78 1.40
CA LEU A 127 -17.59 10.93 2.69
C LEU A 127 -16.51 9.85 2.93
N GLY A 128 -16.75 8.61 2.48
CA GLY A 128 -15.75 7.54 2.52
C GLY A 128 -14.49 7.85 1.68
N LEU A 129 -14.66 8.45 0.50
CA LEU A 129 -13.55 8.97 -0.31
C LEU A 129 -12.80 10.09 0.43
N SER A 130 -13.52 10.97 1.12
CA SER A 130 -12.92 12.05 1.91
C SER A 130 -12.07 11.50 3.05
N TYR A 131 -12.57 10.51 3.80
CA TYR A 131 -11.78 9.86 4.86
C TYR A 131 -10.55 9.12 4.31
N THR A 132 -10.70 8.44 3.17
CA THR A 132 -9.57 7.80 2.49
C THR A 132 -8.50 8.82 2.11
N ALA A 133 -8.91 9.97 1.55
CA ALA A 133 -7.99 11.04 1.18
C ALA A 133 -7.30 11.69 2.39
N MET A 134 -8.05 11.91 3.49
CA MET A 134 -7.48 12.45 4.74
C MET A 134 -6.46 11.49 5.36
N ALA A 135 -6.78 10.19 5.43
CA ALA A 135 -5.87 9.16 5.91
C ALA A 135 -4.62 9.08 5.03
N HIS A 136 -4.78 9.03 3.71
CA HIS A 136 -3.63 9.06 2.80
C HIS A 136 -2.77 10.33 2.95
N GLY A 137 -3.39 11.48 3.17
CA GLY A 137 -2.68 12.73 3.47
C GLY A 137 -1.81 12.64 4.73
N LEU A 138 -2.31 12.03 5.81
CA LEU A 138 -1.52 11.76 7.02
C LEU A 138 -0.31 10.90 6.72
N ALA A 139 -0.49 9.81 5.98
CA ALA A 139 0.60 8.92 5.60
C ALA A 139 1.69 9.65 4.80
N LEU A 140 1.30 10.51 3.84
CA LEU A 140 2.25 11.31 3.07
C LEU A 140 3.04 12.31 3.94
N LEU A 141 2.38 12.96 4.90
CA LEU A 141 3.04 13.90 5.82
C LEU A 141 4.06 13.18 6.70
N GLU A 142 3.67 12.04 7.29
CA GLU A 142 4.57 11.29 8.16
C GLU A 142 5.73 10.63 7.42
N LEU A 143 5.49 10.08 6.22
CA LEU A 143 6.53 9.40 5.44
C LEU A 143 7.54 10.36 4.80
N ARG A 144 7.12 11.57 4.38
CA ARG A 144 8.02 12.54 3.73
C ARG A 144 8.80 13.40 4.74
N ASP A 145 8.13 13.88 5.77
CA ASP A 145 8.68 14.90 6.66
C ASP A 145 9.06 14.35 8.05
N GLY A 146 8.72 13.09 8.35
CA GLY A 146 8.96 12.48 9.66
C GLY A 146 8.18 13.15 10.81
N HIS A 147 7.20 14.01 10.49
CA HIS A 147 6.40 14.76 11.43
C HIS A 147 4.93 14.80 11.00
N ILE A 148 4.02 14.56 11.95
CA ILE A 148 2.73 15.24 11.92
C ILE A 148 3.00 16.66 12.46
N PRO A 149 2.48 17.74 11.85
CA PRO A 149 2.41 19.02 12.55
C PRO A 149 1.80 18.81 13.94
N ASP A 150 2.56 19.07 15.00
CA ASP A 150 2.08 18.93 16.38
C ASP A 150 0.85 19.84 16.56
N PRO A 151 -0.31 19.31 17.01
CA PRO A 151 -1.47 20.12 17.33
C PRO A 151 -1.29 21.00 18.56
N GLN A 152 -0.10 21.02 19.20
CA GLN A 152 0.37 22.20 19.92
C GLN A 152 0.56 23.36 18.93
N TRP A 153 -0.57 23.86 18.41
CA TRP A 153 -0.76 25.28 18.27
C TRP A 153 -0.56 25.85 19.67
N GLU A 154 0.71 26.08 20.06
CA GLU A 154 0.99 27.22 20.91
C GLU A 154 0.26 28.35 20.21
N TYR A 155 -0.85 28.78 20.81
CA TYR A 155 -1.49 30.00 20.42
C TYR A 155 -0.34 30.99 20.25
N VAL A 156 -0.12 31.46 19.02
CA VAL A 156 0.58 32.71 18.83
C VAL A 156 -0.37 33.75 19.41
N VAL A 157 -0.47 33.77 20.74
CA VAL A 157 -0.92 34.93 21.48
C VAL A 157 0.23 35.88 21.25
N ALA A 158 0.10 36.68 20.19
CA ALA A 158 0.91 37.86 20.06
C ALA A 158 0.67 38.67 21.34
N ASP A 159 1.72 38.85 22.13
CA ASP A 159 1.76 39.84 23.22
C ASP A 159 1.45 41.25 22.69
#